data_AF-A0A7W1DMP1-F1
#
_entry.id   AF-A0A7W1DMP1-F1
#
_cell.length_a   1.000
_cell.length_b   1.000
_cell.length_c   1.000
_cell.angle_alpha   90.00
_cell.angle_beta   90.00
_cell.angle_gamma   90.00
#
_symmetry.space_group_name_H-M   'P 1'
#
loop_
_entity.id
_entity.type
_entity.pdbx_description
1 polymer ?
#
loop_
_entity_poly.entity_id
_entity_poly.type
_entity_poly.pdbx_seq_one_letter_code
_entity_poly.pdbx_strand_id
1 'polypeptide(L)'
;MFAVVLISALLALAGPFDQTLKVAPLPRDGQVLVSFELQQELTDEVRTTIRSGMAVSFVYKVELRRNSAIWVDRTIAATVVRATVRYDNLTRRYLLTRTLDNRIERPDTTDSEEVAWRWLTDQFDRLPLFSSVQLESNGEYYVRVSAHAAPRNAGFVWPWRGDDVTAFTKFTLIR
;
A
#
# COMPACT_ATOMS: atom_id res chain seq x y z
N MET A 1 38.60 -8.34 15.14
CA MET A 1 37.59 -7.69 15.99
C MET A 1 36.39 -7.38 15.09
N PHE A 2 35.38 -8.26 15.04
CA PHE A 2 34.22 -8.10 14.16
C PHE A 2 33.09 -7.42 14.94
N ALA A 3 32.66 -6.25 14.50
CA ALA A 3 31.54 -5.53 15.08
C ALA A 3 30.23 -6.11 14.54
N VAL A 4 29.41 -6.67 15.44
CA VAL A 4 28.04 -7.11 15.14
C VAL A 4 27.11 -5.92 15.32
N VAL A 5 26.43 -5.50 14.24
CA VAL A 5 25.40 -4.46 14.28
C VAL A 5 24.06 -5.12 14.64
N LEU A 6 23.53 -4.77 15.82
CA LEU A 6 22.20 -5.18 16.28
C LEU A 6 21.16 -4.19 15.73
N ILE A 7 20.27 -4.68 14.86
CA ILE A 7 19.10 -3.94 14.40
C ILE A 7 17.95 -4.29 15.33
N SER A 8 17.57 -3.35 16.20
CA SER A 8 16.39 -3.48 17.06
C SER A 8 15.16 -2.93 16.35
N ALA A 9 14.24 -3.81 15.94
CA ALA A 9 12.93 -3.42 15.42
C ALA A 9 11.94 -3.29 16.59
N LEU A 10 11.36 -2.09 16.76
CA LEU A 10 10.36 -1.83 17.79
C LEU A 10 8.99 -2.31 17.27
N LEU A 11 8.41 -3.34 17.92
CA LEU A 11 7.06 -3.84 17.65
C LEU A 11 6.03 -2.94 18.34
N ALA A 12 5.21 -2.24 17.56
CA ALA A 12 4.02 -1.55 18.04
C ALA A 12 2.86 -2.55 18.17
N LEU A 13 2.20 -2.59 19.34
CA LEU A 13 1.01 -3.41 19.59
C LEU A 13 -0.23 -2.73 19.01
N ALA A 14 -0.92 -3.39 18.05
CA ALA A 14 -2.17 -2.94 17.46
C ALA A 14 -3.39 -3.36 18.31
N GLY A 15 -4.40 -2.49 18.40
CA GLY A 15 -5.69 -2.73 19.08
C GLY A 15 -6.70 -3.53 18.25
N PRO A 16 -7.93 -3.81 18.76
CA PRO A 16 -8.82 -4.89 18.28
C PRO A 16 -9.60 -4.63 16.98
N PHE A 17 -9.05 -3.82 16.07
CA PHE A 17 -9.27 -3.94 14.63
C PHE A 17 -7.88 -3.98 14.03
N ASP A 18 -7.40 -5.18 13.68
CA ASP A 18 -5.99 -5.47 13.35
C ASP A 18 -5.61 -4.98 11.95
N GLN A 19 -5.97 -3.74 11.63
CA GLN A 19 -5.59 -3.07 10.41
C GLN A 19 -4.16 -2.55 10.55
N THR A 20 -3.22 -3.42 10.21
CA THR A 20 -1.81 -3.08 10.19
C THR A 20 -1.37 -2.91 8.74
N LEU A 21 -0.98 -1.68 8.38
CA LEU A 21 -0.33 -1.41 7.10
C LEU A 21 1.18 -1.56 7.28
N LYS A 22 1.75 -2.64 6.72
CA LYS A 22 3.20 -2.85 6.77
C LYS A 22 3.84 -2.12 5.61
N VAL A 23 5.01 -1.52 5.82
CA VAL A 23 5.76 -0.83 4.78
C VAL A 23 7.22 -1.25 4.90
N ALA A 24 7.85 -1.59 3.78
CA ALA A 24 9.28 -1.91 3.71
C ALA A 24 9.92 -1.25 2.48
N PRO A 25 10.73 -0.19 2.67
CA PRO A 25 11.51 0.41 1.62
C PRO A 25 12.80 -0.38 1.41
N LEU A 26 13.17 -0.58 0.15
CA LEU A 26 14.45 -1.11 -0.25
C LEU A 26 15.10 -0.15 -1.25
N PRO A 27 16.05 0.69 -0.81
CA PRO A 27 16.90 1.44 -1.72
C PRO A 27 17.73 0.48 -2.56
N ARG A 28 17.70 0.63 -3.88
CA ARG A 28 18.45 -0.21 -4.81
C ARG A 28 18.77 0.61 -6.04
N ASP A 29 20.02 0.67 -6.50
CA ASP A 29 20.39 1.24 -7.81
C ASP A 29 19.77 2.62 -8.16
N GLY A 30 19.64 3.54 -7.18
CA GLY A 30 19.06 4.87 -7.41
C GLY A 30 17.52 4.93 -7.46
N GLN A 31 16.85 3.87 -7.02
CA GLN A 31 15.40 3.80 -6.84
C GLN A 31 15.05 3.33 -5.43
N VAL A 32 13.83 3.65 -4.99
CA VAL A 32 13.26 3.10 -3.75
C VAL A 32 12.14 2.14 -4.13
N LEU A 33 12.37 0.86 -3.89
CA LEU A 33 11.34 -0.16 -4.00
C LEU A 33 10.50 -0.13 -2.72
N VAL A 34 9.18 -0.16 -2.84
CA VAL A 34 8.29 -0.15 -1.69
C VAL A 34 7.45 -1.42 -1.70
N SER A 35 7.53 -2.19 -0.61
CA SER A 35 6.53 -3.21 -0.30
C SER A 35 5.53 -2.67 0.71
N PHE A 36 4.25 -3.00 0.55
CA PHE A 36 3.26 -2.76 1.58
C PHE A 36 2.12 -3.79 1.57
N GLU A 37 1.53 -4.01 2.74
CA GLU A 37 0.43 -4.95 2.93
C GLU A 37 -0.62 -4.29 3.83
N LEU A 38 -1.87 -4.26 3.39
CA LEU A 38 -3.01 -3.83 4.21
C LEU A 38 -3.63 -5.06 4.86
N GLN A 39 -3.31 -5.33 6.13
CA GLN A 39 -3.94 -6.44 6.83
C GLN A 39 -5.42 -6.12 7.10
N GLN A 40 -6.31 -6.57 6.23
CA GLN A 40 -7.75 -6.36 6.34
C GLN A 40 -8.47 -7.66 6.00
N GLU A 41 -9.33 -8.11 6.91
CA GLU A 41 -10.22 -9.25 6.65
C GLU A 41 -11.31 -8.87 5.65
N LEU A 42 -11.67 -9.82 4.78
CA LEU A 42 -12.79 -9.67 3.86
C LEU A 42 -14.10 -9.76 4.63
N THR A 43 -14.81 -8.63 4.75
CA THR A 43 -16.14 -8.61 5.37
C THR A 43 -17.22 -9.08 4.40
N ASP A 44 -18.32 -9.62 4.93
CA ASP A 44 -19.42 -10.10 4.10
C ASP A 44 -20.09 -9.00 3.26
N GLU A 45 -20.05 -7.75 3.74
CA GLU A 45 -20.61 -6.60 3.04
C GLU A 45 -19.76 -6.24 1.79
N VAL A 46 -18.43 -6.23 1.95
CA VAL A 46 -17.48 -6.07 0.83
C VAL A 46 -17.64 -7.23 -0.16
N ARG A 47 -17.69 -8.46 0.34
CA ARG A 47 -17.89 -9.68 -0.46
C ARG A 47 -19.16 -9.57 -1.30
N THR A 48 -20.28 -9.21 -0.68
CA THR A 48 -21.58 -9.07 -1.36
C THR A 48 -21.53 -7.98 -2.43
N THR A 49 -20.86 -6.86 -2.14
CA THR A 49 -20.65 -5.77 -3.09
C THR A 49 -19.82 -6.21 -4.29
N ILE A 50 -18.73 -6.95 -4.09
CA ILE A 50 -17.93 -7.46 -5.21
C ILE A 50 -18.76 -8.44 -6.04
N ARG A 51 -19.49 -9.37 -5.40
CA ARG A 51 -20.32 -10.38 -6.08
C ARG A 51 -21.50 -9.80 -6.85
N SER A 52 -22.01 -8.63 -6.47
CA SER A 52 -23.03 -7.93 -7.26
C SER A 52 -22.50 -7.41 -8.61
N GLY A 53 -21.19 -7.49 -8.84
CA GLY A 53 -20.51 -6.98 -10.02
C GLY A 53 -20.10 -5.51 -9.89
N MET A 54 -20.30 -4.91 -8.73
CA MET A 54 -19.76 -3.59 -8.43
C MET A 54 -18.24 -3.65 -8.25
N ALA A 55 -17.55 -2.63 -8.78
CA ALA A 55 -16.11 -2.50 -8.60
C ALA A 55 -15.80 -1.96 -7.20
N VAL A 56 -14.91 -2.66 -6.50
CA VAL A 56 -14.33 -2.22 -5.23
C VAL A 56 -12.89 -1.84 -5.46
N SER A 57 -12.47 -0.68 -4.95
CA SER A 57 -11.09 -0.20 -5.13
C SER A 57 -10.44 0.22 -3.82
N PHE A 58 -9.15 -0.08 -3.68
CA PHE A 58 -8.25 0.55 -2.72
C PHE A 58 -7.29 1.49 -3.40
N VAL A 59 -7.14 2.65 -2.78
CA VAL A 59 -6.25 3.72 -3.21
C VAL A 59 -5.19 3.89 -2.15
N TYR A 60 -3.96 3.60 -2.53
CA TYR A 60 -2.76 3.74 -1.71
C TYR A 60 -1.99 4.96 -2.19
N LYS A 61 -2.00 6.00 -1.36
CA LYS A 61 -1.11 7.15 -1.54
C LYS A 61 0.22 6.83 -0.87
N VAL A 62 1.27 6.69 -1.66
CA VAL A 62 2.62 6.40 -1.17
C VAL A 62 3.45 7.67 -1.29
N GLU A 63 3.99 8.15 -0.18
CA GLU A 63 4.80 9.36 -0.09
C GLU A 63 6.19 9.02 0.42
N LEU A 64 7.22 9.43 -0.33
CA LEU A 64 8.60 9.44 0.14
C LEU A 64 8.89 10.82 0.74
N ARG A 65 9.26 10.85 2.02
CA ARG A 65 9.53 12.09 2.75
C ARG A 65 10.91 12.06 3.37
N ARG A 66 11.50 13.25 3.51
CA ARG A 66 12.76 13.46 4.22
C ARG A 66 12.45 14.07 5.58
N ASN A 67 12.96 13.44 6.63
CA ASN A 67 12.89 13.97 7.99
C ASN A 67 13.78 15.20 8.08
N SER A 68 13.34 16.23 8.78
CA SER A 68 14.16 17.41 9.07
C SER A 68 14.03 17.79 10.54
N ALA A 69 15.15 17.76 11.27
CA ALA A 69 15.15 18.08 12.70
C ALA A 69 14.79 19.55 13.01
N ILE A 70 14.83 20.42 12.00
CA ILE A 70 14.74 21.89 12.15
C ILE A 70 13.50 22.46 11.41
N TRP A 71 12.87 21.72 10.50
CA TRP A 71 11.78 22.19 9.63
C TRP A 71 10.70 21.13 9.44
N VAL A 72 9.52 21.53 8.93
CA VAL A 72 8.46 20.59 8.53
C VAL A 72 8.99 19.60 7.49
N ASP A 73 8.70 18.31 7.68
CA ASP A 73 9.10 17.25 6.76
C ASP A 73 8.76 17.57 5.31
N ARG A 74 9.72 17.35 4.42
CA ARG A 74 9.54 17.60 2.99
C ARG A 74 9.13 16.34 2.27
N THR A 75 8.04 16.41 1.48
CA THR A 75 7.71 15.37 0.51
C THR A 75 8.67 15.46 -0.68
N ILE A 76 9.40 14.38 -0.93
CA ILE A 76 10.37 14.26 -2.02
C ILE A 76 9.67 13.76 -3.28
N ALA A 77 8.79 12.77 -3.12
CA ALA A 77 7.99 12.21 -4.20
C ALA A 77 6.69 11.61 -3.63
N ALA A 78 5.67 11.52 -4.47
CA ALA A 78 4.43 10.83 -4.15
C ALA A 78 3.93 10.07 -5.39
N THR A 79 3.31 8.93 -5.17
CA THR A 79 2.63 8.15 -6.21
C THR A 79 1.32 7.61 -5.67
N VAL A 80 0.36 7.37 -6.56
CA VAL A 80 -0.93 6.78 -6.22
C VAL A 80 -1.04 5.42 -6.90
N VAL A 81 -1.13 4.38 -6.07
CA VAL A 81 -1.47 3.03 -6.52
C VAL A 81 -2.95 2.80 -6.28
N ARG A 82 -3.71 2.51 -7.34
CA ARG A 82 -5.10 2.09 -7.24
C ARG A 82 -5.20 0.63 -7.64
N ALA A 83 -5.73 -0.20 -6.76
CA ALA A 83 -6.08 -1.58 -7.05
C ALA A 83 -7.60 -1.70 -7.05
N THR A 84 -8.15 -2.35 -8.07
CA THR A 84 -9.59 -2.51 -8.27
C THR A 84 -9.91 -3.97 -8.54
N VAL A 85 -10.92 -4.49 -7.85
CA VAL A 85 -11.50 -5.81 -8.05
C VAL A 85 -12.96 -5.66 -8.48
N ARG A 86 -13.38 -6.43 -9.47
CA ARG A 86 -14.77 -6.53 -9.90
C ARG A 86 -15.10 -7.99 -10.24
N TYR A 87 -16.26 -8.49 -9.85
CA TYR A 87 -16.71 -9.81 -10.28
C TYR A 87 -17.46 -9.71 -11.61
N ASP A 88 -17.06 -10.51 -12.59
CA ASP A 88 -17.79 -10.69 -13.85
C ASP A 88 -18.74 -11.89 -13.70
N ASN A 89 -20.04 -11.60 -13.65
CA ASN A 89 -21.08 -12.62 -13.50
C ASN A 89 -21.25 -13.53 -14.73
N LEU A 90 -20.85 -13.06 -15.92
CA LEU A 90 -20.94 -13.85 -17.15
C LEU A 90 -19.83 -14.90 -17.20
N THR A 91 -18.60 -14.47 -16.93
CA THR A 91 -17.43 -15.37 -16.96
C THR A 91 -17.15 -16.04 -15.61
N ARG A 92 -17.86 -15.64 -14.55
CA ARG A 92 -17.65 -16.08 -13.15
C ARG A 92 -16.21 -15.91 -12.67
N ARG A 93 -15.63 -14.75 -12.98
CA ARG A 93 -14.22 -14.44 -12.65
C ARG A 93 -14.10 -13.06 -12.06
N TYR A 94 -13.15 -12.91 -11.15
CA TYR A 94 -12.69 -11.62 -10.64
C TYR A 94 -11.74 -10.99 -11.66
N LEU A 95 -12.05 -9.76 -12.05
CA LEU A 95 -11.20 -8.90 -12.85
C LEU A 95 -10.39 -8.02 -11.91
N LEU A 96 -9.07 -8.06 -12.06
CA LEU A 96 -8.10 -7.37 -11.23
C LEU A 96 -7.44 -6.29 -12.08
N THR A 97 -7.52 -5.03 -11.67
CA THR A 97 -6.94 -3.90 -12.40
C THR A 97 -6.16 -3.01 -11.46
N ARG A 98 -4.87 -2.79 -11.76
CA ARG A 98 -4.00 -1.91 -10.99
C ARG A 98 -3.55 -0.73 -11.83
N THR A 99 -3.47 0.44 -11.22
CA THR A 99 -2.92 1.63 -11.87
C THR A 99 -1.90 2.29 -10.97
N LEU A 100 -0.78 2.74 -11.54
CA LEU A 100 0.22 3.57 -10.88
C LEU A 100 0.21 4.94 -11.56
N ASP A 101 -0.14 6.00 -10.82
CA ASP A 101 -0.28 7.36 -11.37
C ASP A 101 -1.05 7.38 -12.70
N ASN A 102 -2.20 6.71 -12.72
CA ASN A 102 -3.10 6.52 -13.86
C ASN A 102 -2.57 5.65 -15.00
N ARG A 103 -1.34 5.12 -14.92
CA ARG A 103 -0.86 4.11 -15.86
C ARG A 103 -1.41 2.73 -15.48
N ILE A 104 -2.26 2.19 -16.35
CA ILE A 104 -2.87 0.87 -16.16
C ILE A 104 -1.81 -0.22 -16.35
N GLU A 105 -1.66 -1.08 -15.36
CA GLU A 105 -0.94 -2.35 -15.48
C GLU A 105 -1.81 -3.36 -16.23
N ARG A 106 -1.18 -4.41 -16.76
CA ARG A 106 -1.92 -5.48 -17.46
C ARG A 106 -3.01 -6.03 -16.54
N PRO A 107 -4.29 -6.00 -16.96
CA PRO A 107 -5.36 -6.60 -16.18
C PRO A 107 -5.11 -8.09 -15.99
N ASP A 108 -5.46 -8.59 -14.81
CA ASP A 108 -5.36 -10.01 -14.47
C ASP A 108 -6.73 -10.55 -14.07
N THR A 109 -6.89 -11.88 -14.07
CA THR A 109 -8.15 -12.53 -13.73
C THR A 109 -7.94 -13.75 -12.85
N THR A 110 -8.84 -13.96 -11.90
CA THR A 110 -8.84 -15.15 -11.04
C THR A 110 -10.27 -15.63 -10.79
N ASP A 111 -10.46 -16.89 -10.44
CA ASP A 111 -11.73 -17.47 -10.00
C ASP A 111 -11.82 -17.66 -8.47
N SER A 112 -10.73 -17.41 -7.74
CA SER A 112 -10.71 -17.45 -6.26
C SER A 112 -10.93 -16.06 -5.66
N GLU A 113 -11.90 -15.98 -4.75
CA GLU A 113 -12.20 -14.78 -3.98
C GLU A 113 -11.04 -14.41 -3.06
N GLU A 114 -10.41 -15.41 -2.45
CA GLU A 114 -9.27 -15.26 -1.55
C GLU A 114 -8.05 -14.70 -2.30
N VAL A 115 -7.80 -15.19 -3.52
CA VAL A 115 -6.72 -14.67 -4.38
C VAL A 115 -7.02 -13.23 -4.79
N ALA A 116 -8.27 -12.92 -5.20
CA ALA A 116 -8.66 -11.57 -5.57
C ALA A 116 -8.52 -10.59 -4.39
N TRP A 117 -8.89 -11.03 -3.19
CA TRP A 117 -8.77 -10.23 -1.97
C TRP A 117 -7.31 -9.96 -1.60
N ARG A 118 -6.47 -11.00 -1.55
CA ARG A 118 -5.03 -10.84 -1.27
C ARG A 118 -4.34 -9.99 -2.34
N TRP A 119 -4.75 -10.09 -3.59
CA TRP A 119 -4.23 -9.23 -4.65
C TRP A 119 -4.57 -7.75 -4.43
N LEU A 120 -5.74 -7.49 -3.85
CA LEU A 120 -6.23 -6.15 -3.50
C LEU A 120 -5.53 -5.60 -2.25
N THR A 121 -5.13 -6.42 -1.28
CA THR A 121 -4.62 -5.98 0.03
C THR A 121 -3.12 -6.23 0.27
N ASP A 122 -2.57 -7.34 -0.19
CA ASP A 122 -1.28 -7.87 0.27
C ASP A 122 -0.22 -7.92 -0.83
N GLN A 123 -0.61 -8.07 -2.11
CA GLN A 123 0.35 -8.30 -3.19
C GLN A 123 0.94 -7.01 -3.77
N PHE A 124 1.60 -6.22 -2.92
CA PHE A 124 2.38 -5.06 -3.33
C PHE A 124 3.84 -5.27 -2.92
N ASP A 125 4.54 -6.12 -3.68
CA ASP A 125 5.94 -6.47 -3.42
C ASP A 125 6.92 -5.69 -4.30
N ARG A 126 7.83 -4.97 -3.65
CA ARG A 126 9.00 -4.30 -4.26
C ARG A 126 8.61 -3.44 -5.48
N LEU A 127 7.54 -2.67 -5.37
CA LEU A 127 7.08 -1.81 -6.44
C LEU A 127 8.11 -0.69 -6.69
N PRO A 128 8.56 -0.45 -7.94
CA PRO A 128 9.53 0.59 -8.27
C PRO A 128 8.87 1.98 -8.35
N LEU A 129 8.26 2.40 -7.23
CA LEU A 129 7.43 3.60 -7.15
C LEU A 129 8.22 4.90 -7.31
N PHE A 130 9.49 4.90 -6.91
CA PHE A 130 10.34 6.08 -6.94
C PHE A 130 11.61 5.78 -7.70
N SER A 131 11.47 5.70 -9.03
CA SER A 131 12.61 5.63 -9.97
C SER A 131 13.07 7.05 -10.29
N SER A 132 14.37 7.31 -10.21
CA SER A 132 14.99 8.63 -10.49
C SER A 132 14.96 9.66 -9.34
N VAL A 133 14.77 9.23 -8.09
CA VAL A 133 14.91 10.14 -6.94
C VAL A 133 16.37 10.26 -6.53
N GLN A 134 16.89 11.48 -6.52
CA GLN A 134 18.22 11.76 -5.98
C GLN A 134 18.15 11.83 -4.45
N LEU A 135 18.56 10.74 -3.80
CA LEU A 135 18.70 10.69 -2.35
C LEU A 135 20.11 11.13 -1.94
N GLU A 136 20.17 12.13 -1.06
CA GLU A 136 21.41 12.53 -0.40
C GLU A 136 21.86 11.43 0.57
N SER A 137 23.17 11.15 0.57
CA SER A 137 23.79 10.23 1.54
C SER A 137 23.61 10.73 2.96
N ASN A 138 23.43 9.82 3.92
CA ASN A 138 23.22 10.13 5.34
C ASN A 138 21.94 10.95 5.64
N GLY A 139 21.03 11.08 4.67
CA GLY A 139 19.71 11.63 4.91
C GLY A 139 18.80 10.62 5.63
N GLU A 140 17.98 11.12 6.55
CA GLU A 140 16.88 10.34 7.14
C GLU A 140 15.64 10.46 6.27
N TYR A 141 15.15 9.33 5.77
CA TYR A 141 13.95 9.27 4.93
C TYR A 141 12.92 8.36 5.57
N TYR A 142 11.66 8.55 5.18
CA TYR A 142 10.61 7.62 5.51
C TYR A 142 9.62 7.52 4.35
N VAL A 143 9.03 6.33 4.23
CA VAL A 143 7.88 6.11 3.35
C VAL A 143 6.64 6.14 4.21
N ARG A 144 5.66 6.94 3.80
CA ARG A 144 4.31 6.94 4.36
C ARG A 144 3.37 6.35 3.33
N VAL A 145 2.54 5.40 3.74
CA VAL A 145 1.45 4.87 2.92
C VAL A 145 0.14 5.20 3.62
N SER A 146 -0.80 5.77 2.88
CA SER A 146 -2.16 6.02 3.32
C SER A 146 -3.13 5.30 2.40
N ALA A 147 -4.02 4.49 2.95
CA ALA A 147 -4.97 3.68 2.22
C ALA A 147 -6.40 4.17 2.45
N HIS A 148 -7.21 4.19 1.39
CA HIS A 148 -8.65 4.41 1.49
C HIS A 148 -9.42 3.65 0.42
N ALA A 149 -10.70 3.44 0.68
CA ALA A 149 -11.60 2.74 -0.22
C ALA A 149 -12.32 3.71 -1.15
N ALA A 150 -12.65 3.21 -2.34
CA ALA A 150 -13.49 3.88 -3.30
C ALA A 150 -14.48 2.88 -3.93
N PRO A 151 -15.73 3.32 -4.23
CA PRO A 151 -16.21 4.70 -4.14
C PRO A 151 -16.60 5.13 -2.70
N ARG A 152 -16.23 6.37 -2.32
CA ARG A 152 -16.47 6.95 -0.96
C ARG A 152 -17.96 7.18 -0.65
N ASN A 153 -18.83 7.12 -1.65
CA ASN A 153 -20.28 7.33 -1.59
C ASN A 153 -21.08 6.05 -1.87
N ALA A 154 -20.46 4.87 -1.76
CA ALA A 154 -21.23 3.62 -1.74
C ALA A 154 -22.19 3.64 -0.55
N GLY A 155 -23.45 3.22 -0.73
CA GLY A 155 -24.43 3.05 0.36
C GLY A 155 -24.11 1.91 1.33
N PHE A 156 -22.84 1.55 1.46
CA PHE A 156 -22.27 0.47 2.25
C PHE A 156 -21.25 1.11 3.22
N VAL A 157 -21.33 0.73 4.49
CA VAL A 157 -20.39 1.16 5.52
C VAL A 157 -19.06 0.44 5.34
N TRP A 158 -18.14 1.12 4.69
CA TRP A 158 -16.78 0.62 4.58
C TRP A 158 -16.20 0.31 5.99
N PRO A 159 -15.49 -0.83 6.23
CA PRO A 159 -15.03 -1.24 7.56
C PRO A 159 -14.19 -0.22 8.34
N TRP A 160 -13.69 0.83 7.70
CA TRP A 160 -13.13 2.02 8.35
C TRP A 160 -14.07 3.23 8.22
N ARG A 161 -14.41 3.82 9.36
CA ARG A 161 -15.23 5.03 9.45
C ARG A 161 -14.29 6.25 9.35
N GLY A 162 -14.36 6.99 8.25
CA GLY A 162 -13.88 8.38 8.16
C GLY A 162 -12.39 8.63 7.92
N ASP A 163 -11.48 7.82 8.47
CA ASP A 163 -10.04 8.11 8.44
C ASP A 163 -9.25 7.14 7.54
N ASP A 164 -8.35 7.71 6.71
CA ASP A 164 -7.43 6.93 5.88
C ASP A 164 -6.47 6.11 6.78
N VAL A 165 -6.37 4.79 6.57
CA VAL A 165 -5.41 3.94 7.31
C VAL A 165 -4.01 4.35 6.89
N THR A 166 -3.19 4.81 7.84
CA THR A 166 -1.84 5.32 7.56
C THR A 166 -0.80 4.52 8.32
N ALA A 167 0.26 4.13 7.63
CA ALA A 167 1.49 3.63 8.25
C ALA A 167 2.71 4.29 7.63
N PHE A 168 3.81 4.29 8.36
CA PHE A 168 5.09 4.78 7.87
C PHE A 168 6.23 3.93 8.41
N THR A 169 7.33 3.92 7.68
CA THR A 169 8.57 3.27 8.11
C THR A 169 9.76 4.13 7.73
N LYS A 170 10.73 4.24 8.64
CA LYS A 170 11.95 5.05 8.49
C LYS A 170 13.07 4.19 7.92
N PHE A 171 13.92 4.79 7.10
CA PHE A 171 15.15 4.17 6.63
C PHE A 171 16.25 5.20 6.44
N THR A 172 17.49 4.76 6.61
CA THR A 172 18.69 5.57 6.38
C THR A 172 19.42 5.01 5.17
N LEU A 173 19.80 5.88 4.23
CA LEU A 173 20.64 5.48 3.12
C LEU A 173 22.12 5.49 3.56
N ILE A 174 22.67 4.29 3.73
CA ILE A 174 24.11 4.08 3.98
C ILE A 174 24.72 3.62 2.65
N ARG A 175 25.73 4.35 2.16
CA ARG A 175 26.51 4.00 0.95
C ARG A 175 27.76 3.23 1.32
#